data_AF-A0A955GMM6-F1
#
_entry.id   AF-A0A955GMM6-F1
#
_cell.length_a   1.000
_cell.length_b   1.000
_cell.length_c   1.000
_cell.angle_alpha   90.00
_cell.angle_beta   90.00
_cell.angle_gamma   90.00
#
_symmetry.space_group_name_H-M   'P 1'
#
loop_
_entity.id
_entity.type
_entity.pdbx_description
1 polymer ?
#
loop_
_entity_poly.entity_id
_entity_poly.type
_entity_poly.pdbx_seq_one_letter_code
_entity_poly.pdbx_strand_id
1 'polypeptide(L)'
;MTLFSVNSFLYGFYLAPILSAQKMRIEDLHKTVRAEANAIFSMALTMKKLPKTTRSRLQGELAQYVLVSSNKGAVIHAEREYEDMITYCLEYKGKDTAIVEKILNSLIDNQKNRTQFMMQVSNKVYSNEWMIILMLFSITVGFVLMLDIKGSILLVFIKALLCTGLTMLLVIIVKLSTLTHKKAKEIWNPFRKLSETNFYRMD
;
A
#
# COMPACT_ATOMS: atom_id res chain seq x y z
N MET A 1 9.95 31.21 23.32
CA MET A 1 10.49 29.87 23.65
C MET A 1 9.41 28.80 23.67
N THR A 2 8.36 28.94 24.49
CA THR A 2 7.28 27.94 24.66
C THR A 2 6.54 27.59 23.36
N LEU A 3 6.13 28.57 22.53
CA LEU A 3 5.44 28.25 21.26
C LEU A 3 6.32 27.54 20.23
N PHE A 4 7.59 27.91 20.12
CA PHE A 4 8.52 27.25 19.21
C PHE A 4 8.78 25.80 19.67
N SER A 5 8.83 25.58 20.98
CA SER A 5 8.95 24.25 21.59
C SER A 5 7.70 23.40 21.33
N VAL A 6 6.49 23.93 21.51
CA VAL A 6 5.23 23.22 21.24
C VAL A 6 5.09 22.86 19.76
N ASN A 7 5.41 23.78 18.83
CA ASN A 7 5.36 23.48 17.39
C ASN A 7 6.39 22.43 16.98
N SER A 8 7.63 22.57 17.45
CA SER A 8 8.70 21.59 17.15
C SER A 8 8.38 20.22 17.72
N PHE A 9 7.77 20.18 18.92
CA PHE A 9 7.32 18.95 19.56
C PHE A 9 6.21 18.27 18.76
N LEU A 10 5.17 19.00 18.36
CA LEU A 10 4.06 18.43 17.59
C LEU A 10 4.49 17.94 16.21
N TYR A 11 5.36 18.71 15.54
CA TYR A 11 5.91 18.30 14.26
C TYR A 11 6.80 17.06 14.38
N GLY A 12 7.73 17.08 15.33
CA GLY A 12 8.71 16.01 15.52
C GLY A 12 8.12 14.71 16.05
N PHE A 13 7.18 14.78 17.00
CA PHE A 13 6.64 13.59 17.67
C PHE A 13 5.38 13.02 17.02
N TYR A 14 4.56 13.82 16.35
CA TYR A 14 3.29 13.34 15.81
C TYR A 14 3.28 13.36 14.28
N LEU A 15 3.65 14.48 13.65
CA LEU A 15 3.51 14.62 12.21
C LEU A 15 4.57 13.84 11.42
N ALA A 16 5.84 13.97 11.79
CA ALA A 16 6.94 13.29 11.10
C ALA A 16 6.83 11.75 11.18
N PRO A 17 6.52 11.14 12.34
CA PRO A 17 6.35 9.68 12.42
C PRO A 17 5.16 9.17 11.62
N ILE A 18 4.02 9.86 11.65
CA ILE A 18 2.83 9.47 10.87
C ILE A 18 3.14 9.51 9.36
N LEU A 19 3.71 10.62 8.88
CA LEU A 19 4.07 10.76 7.47
C LEU A 19 5.13 9.73 7.03
N SER A 20 6.13 9.49 7.87
CA SER A 20 7.18 8.49 7.63
C SER A 20 6.59 7.09 7.55
N ALA A 21 5.74 6.72 8.51
CA ALA A 21 5.07 5.42 8.54
C ALA A 21 4.17 5.23 7.31
N GLN A 22 3.41 6.25 6.90
CA GLN A 22 2.59 6.20 5.68
C GLN A 22 3.44 5.98 4.42
N LYS A 23 4.54 6.72 4.29
CA LYS A 23 5.45 6.59 3.14
C LYS A 23 6.08 5.20 3.09
N MET A 24 6.68 4.76 4.20
CA MET A 24 7.32 3.45 4.33
C MET A 24 6.35 2.33 3.96
N ARG A 25 5.12 2.40 4.46
CA ARG A 25 4.10 1.40 4.18
C ARG A 25 3.71 1.32 2.70
N ILE A 26 3.61 2.46 2.01
CA ILE A 26 3.32 2.47 0.56
C ILE A 26 4.49 1.91 -0.24
N GLU A 27 5.73 2.23 0.15
CA GLU A 27 6.92 1.67 -0.46
C GLU A 27 7.02 0.16 -0.24
N ASP A 28 6.73 -0.32 0.97
CA ASP A 28 6.68 -1.74 1.30
C ASP A 28 5.56 -2.46 0.55
N LEU A 29 4.34 -1.91 0.53
CA LEU A 29 3.22 -2.50 -0.21
C LEU A 29 3.53 -2.57 -1.71
N HIS A 30 4.12 -1.51 -2.30
CA HIS A 30 4.57 -1.53 -3.69
C HIS A 30 5.61 -2.64 -3.92
N LYS A 31 6.62 -2.74 -3.06
CA LYS A 31 7.66 -3.76 -3.15
C LYS A 31 7.06 -5.17 -3.08
N THR A 32 6.12 -5.40 -2.17
CA THR A 32 5.44 -6.69 -2.01
C THR A 32 4.56 -7.01 -3.22
N VAL A 33 3.74 -6.07 -3.72
CA VAL A 33 2.92 -6.28 -4.93
C VAL A 33 3.80 -6.59 -6.14
N ARG A 34 4.96 -5.93 -6.26
CA ARG A 34 5.91 -6.20 -7.34
C ARG A 34 6.56 -7.57 -7.20
N ALA A 35 6.93 -7.98 -5.99
CA ALA A 35 7.46 -9.33 -5.74
C ALA A 35 6.43 -10.41 -6.09
N GLU A 36 5.18 -10.22 -5.67
CA GLU A 36 4.06 -11.10 -5.98
C GLU A 36 3.81 -11.19 -7.49
N ALA A 37 3.79 -10.05 -8.18
CA ALA A 37 3.65 -9.99 -9.63
C ALA A 37 4.80 -10.73 -10.36
N ASN A 38 6.04 -10.59 -9.89
CA ASN A 38 7.20 -11.29 -10.46
C ASN A 38 7.08 -12.81 -10.31
N ALA A 39 6.58 -13.26 -9.16
CA ALA A 39 6.37 -14.69 -8.90
C ALA A 39 5.30 -15.25 -9.84
N ILE A 40 4.15 -14.57 -9.93
CA ILE A 40 3.05 -14.94 -10.85
C ILE A 40 3.54 -14.98 -12.30
N PHE A 41 4.32 -13.99 -12.73
CA PHE A 41 4.90 -13.95 -14.08
C PHE A 41 5.82 -15.15 -14.33
N SER A 42 6.68 -15.49 -13.37
CA SER A 42 7.59 -16.65 -13.47
C SER A 42 6.83 -17.98 -13.55
N MET A 43 5.73 -18.11 -12.81
CA MET A 43 4.81 -19.25 -12.91
C MET A 43 4.17 -19.32 -14.31
N ALA A 44 3.64 -18.20 -14.81
CA ALA A 44 3.04 -18.12 -16.14
C ALA A 44 4.02 -18.48 -17.27
N LEU A 45 5.30 -18.10 -17.14
CA LEU A 45 6.35 -18.51 -18.08
C LEU A 45 6.59 -20.02 -18.05
N THR A 46 6.55 -20.64 -16.86
CA THR A 46 6.71 -22.09 -16.71
C THR A 46 5.52 -22.85 -17.33
N MET A 47 4.31 -22.30 -17.19
CA MET A 47 3.07 -22.86 -17.77
C MET A 47 3.07 -22.91 -19.30
N LYS A 48 3.90 -22.12 -20.00
CA LYS A 48 3.98 -22.15 -21.48
C LYS A 48 4.33 -23.53 -22.05
N LYS A 49 5.02 -24.36 -21.27
CA LYS A 49 5.43 -25.72 -21.65
C LYS A 49 4.32 -26.77 -21.48
N LEU A 50 3.21 -26.42 -20.82
CA LEU A 50 2.10 -27.34 -20.59
C LEU A 50 1.21 -27.50 -21.83
N PRO A 51 0.48 -28.63 -21.94
CA PRO A 51 -0.57 -28.81 -22.93
C PRO A 51 -1.61 -27.69 -22.87
N LYS A 52 -2.21 -27.36 -24.01
CA LYS A 52 -3.14 -26.23 -24.16
C LYS A 52 -4.28 -26.25 -23.12
N THR A 53 -4.81 -27.42 -22.80
CA THR A 53 -5.89 -27.61 -21.81
C THR A 53 -5.44 -27.23 -20.39
N THR A 54 -4.36 -27.85 -19.90
CA THR A 54 -3.77 -27.58 -18.57
C THR A 54 -3.29 -26.13 -18.46
N ARG A 55 -2.64 -25.62 -19.51
CA ARG A 55 -2.16 -24.24 -19.57
C ARG A 55 -3.31 -23.23 -19.48
N SER A 56 -4.35 -23.40 -20.29
CA SER A 56 -5.50 -22.48 -20.30
C SER A 56 -6.23 -22.46 -18.96
N ARG A 57 -6.33 -23.61 -18.28
CA ARG A 57 -6.92 -23.69 -16.94
C ARG A 57 -6.09 -22.93 -15.90
N LEU A 58 -4.82 -23.29 -15.74
CA LEU A 58 -3.92 -22.65 -14.77
C LEU A 58 -3.73 -21.15 -15.02
N GLN A 59 -3.64 -20.74 -16.28
CA GLN A 59 -3.55 -19.33 -16.65
C GLN A 59 -4.86 -18.58 -16.32
N GLY A 60 -6.01 -19.25 -16.43
CA GLY A 60 -7.30 -18.73 -16.01
C GLY A 60 -7.38 -18.54 -14.49
N GLU A 61 -6.93 -19.53 -13.71
CA GLU A 61 -6.88 -19.45 -12.24
C GLU A 61 -5.91 -18.34 -11.77
N LEU A 62 -4.73 -18.19 -12.41
CA LEU A 62 -3.83 -17.05 -12.14
C LEU A 62 -4.46 -15.70 -12.51
N ALA A 63 -5.18 -15.61 -13.64
CA ALA A 63 -5.86 -14.38 -14.04
C ALA A 63 -6.95 -14.00 -13.05
N GLN A 64 -7.73 -14.98 -12.60
CA GLN A 64 -8.77 -14.81 -11.59
C GLN A 64 -8.15 -14.35 -10.27
N TYR A 65 -7.07 -14.98 -9.82
CA TYR A 65 -6.32 -14.58 -8.62
C TYR A 65 -5.83 -13.13 -8.71
N VAL A 66 -5.20 -12.72 -9.81
CA VAL A 66 -4.71 -11.34 -10.00
C VAL A 66 -5.86 -10.34 -9.99
N LEU A 67 -6.96 -10.67 -10.68
CA LEU A 67 -8.14 -9.80 -10.76
C LEU A 67 -8.76 -9.60 -9.37
N VAL A 68 -8.99 -10.69 -8.63
CA VAL A 68 -9.57 -10.65 -7.28
C VAL A 68 -8.63 -9.95 -6.29
N SER A 69 -7.32 -10.20 -6.39
CA SER A 69 -6.29 -9.54 -5.55
C SER A 69 -6.20 -8.03 -5.76
N SER A 70 -6.52 -7.55 -6.97
CA SER A 70 -6.51 -6.12 -7.30
C SER A 70 -7.76 -5.38 -6.77
N ASN A 71 -8.84 -6.09 -6.44
CA ASN A 71 -10.07 -5.51 -5.93
C ASN A 71 -10.01 -5.34 -4.40
N LYS A 72 -9.97 -4.08 -3.95
CA LYS A 72 -9.98 -3.69 -2.53
C LYS A 72 -11.27 -4.18 -1.84
N GLY A 73 -11.21 -5.37 -1.24
CA GLY A 73 -12.34 -5.96 -0.51
C GLY A 73 -12.51 -7.46 -0.70
N ALA A 74 -11.93 -8.03 -1.76
CA ALA A 74 -12.04 -9.46 -2.08
C ALA A 74 -10.80 -10.27 -1.66
N VAL A 75 -10.04 -9.76 -0.68
CA VAL A 75 -8.76 -10.32 -0.23
C VAL A 75 -8.92 -11.78 0.21
N ILE A 76 -9.97 -12.11 0.98
CA ILE A 76 -10.30 -13.48 1.38
C ILE A 76 -10.66 -14.38 0.19
N HIS A 77 -11.26 -13.82 -0.87
CA HIS A 77 -11.56 -14.59 -2.08
C HIS A 77 -10.28 -14.91 -2.86
N ALA A 78 -9.33 -13.96 -2.94
CA ALA A 78 -8.01 -14.24 -3.47
C ALA A 78 -7.28 -15.31 -2.66
N GLU A 79 -7.65 -15.49 -1.38
CA GLU A 79 -7.11 -16.56 -0.55
C GLU A 79 -7.46 -17.95 -1.11
N ARG A 80 -8.75 -18.15 -1.36
CA ARG A 80 -9.32 -19.39 -1.86
C ARG A 80 -8.85 -19.73 -3.27
N GLU A 81 -8.84 -18.76 -4.19
CA GLU A 81 -8.43 -18.99 -5.58
C GLU A 81 -7.01 -19.58 -5.69
N TYR A 82 -6.11 -19.19 -4.77
CA TYR A 82 -4.75 -19.73 -4.76
C TYR A 82 -4.65 -21.09 -4.07
N GLU A 83 -5.45 -21.34 -3.03
CA GLU A 83 -5.55 -22.67 -2.42
C GLU A 83 -6.13 -23.68 -3.42
N ASP A 84 -7.08 -23.24 -4.25
CA ASP A 84 -7.63 -24.04 -5.34
C ASP A 84 -6.56 -24.35 -6.39
N MET A 85 -5.68 -23.38 -6.73
CA MET A 85 -4.52 -23.62 -7.60
C MET A 85 -3.56 -24.66 -7.01
N ILE A 86 -3.26 -24.57 -5.71
CA ILE A 86 -2.40 -25.54 -5.01
C ILE A 86 -3.04 -26.93 -5.04
N THR A 87 -4.34 -27.02 -4.72
CA THR A 87 -5.11 -28.27 -4.73
C THR A 87 -5.09 -28.92 -6.11
N TYR A 88 -5.33 -28.11 -7.15
CA TYR A 88 -5.27 -28.59 -8.53
C TYR A 88 -3.89 -29.14 -8.90
N CYS A 89 -2.81 -28.44 -8.50
CA CYS A 89 -1.45 -28.91 -8.73
C CYS A 89 -1.12 -30.22 -7.97
N LEU A 90 -1.63 -30.38 -6.75
CA LEU A 90 -1.45 -31.60 -5.94
C LEU A 90 -2.22 -32.81 -6.51
N GLU A 91 -3.43 -32.57 -7.01
CA GLU A 91 -4.30 -33.63 -7.56
C GLU A 91 -4.03 -33.96 -9.03
N TYR A 92 -3.04 -33.30 -9.65
CA TYR A 92 -2.76 -33.43 -11.07
C TYR A 92 -2.26 -34.83 -11.44
N LYS A 93 -3.06 -35.57 -12.22
CA LYS A 93 -2.75 -36.93 -12.72
C LYS A 93 -2.32 -36.97 -14.20
N GLY A 94 -1.96 -35.83 -14.78
CA GLY A 94 -1.55 -35.75 -16.19
C GLY A 94 -0.12 -36.23 -16.44
N LYS A 95 0.33 -36.21 -17.70
CA LYS A 95 1.68 -36.67 -18.09
C LYS A 95 2.80 -35.69 -17.74
N ASP A 96 2.47 -34.41 -17.55
CA ASP A 96 3.43 -33.32 -17.30
C ASP A 96 3.68 -33.07 -15.81
N THR A 97 3.70 -34.11 -14.98
CA THR A 97 3.81 -33.99 -13.51
C THR A 97 5.02 -33.16 -13.07
N ALA A 98 6.18 -33.34 -13.71
CA ALA A 98 7.40 -32.59 -13.38
C ALA A 98 7.26 -31.07 -13.58
N ILE A 99 6.49 -30.63 -14.59
CA ILE A 99 6.26 -29.19 -14.84
C ILE A 99 5.25 -28.64 -13.84
N VAL A 100 4.21 -29.42 -13.54
CA VAL A 100 3.18 -29.04 -12.55
C VAL A 100 3.76 -29.00 -11.13
N GLU A 101 4.64 -29.92 -10.78
CA GLU A 101 5.38 -29.93 -9.51
C GLU A 101 6.28 -28.69 -9.39
N LYS A 102 6.91 -28.26 -10.48
CA LYS A 102 7.68 -27.00 -10.49
C LYS A 102 6.79 -25.78 -10.23
N ILE A 103 5.57 -25.77 -10.78
CA ILE A 103 4.58 -24.71 -10.52
C ILE A 103 4.10 -24.77 -9.08
N LEU A 104 3.82 -25.97 -8.54
CA LEU A 104 3.45 -26.19 -7.15
C LEU A 104 4.51 -25.66 -6.18
N ASN A 105 5.77 -26.02 -6.40
CA ASN A 105 6.88 -25.54 -5.58
C ASN A 105 6.97 -24.00 -5.65
N SER A 106 6.78 -23.41 -6.84
CA SER A 106 6.73 -21.95 -6.98
C SER A 106 5.57 -21.32 -6.21
N LEU A 107 4.38 -21.94 -6.21
CA LEU A 107 3.21 -21.49 -5.45
C LEU A 107 3.46 -21.55 -3.94
N ILE A 108 4.08 -22.63 -3.46
CA ILE A 108 4.43 -22.82 -2.05
C ILE A 108 5.52 -21.82 -1.62
N ASP A 109 6.58 -21.66 -2.41
CA ASP A 109 7.67 -20.71 -2.12
C ASP A 109 7.16 -19.26 -2.06
N ASN A 110 6.16 -18.94 -2.88
CA ASN A 110 5.55 -17.62 -2.91
C ASN A 110 4.52 -17.38 -1.78
N GLN A 111 4.15 -18.39 -1.00
CA GLN A 111 3.20 -18.26 0.12
C GLN A 111 3.67 -17.20 1.14
N LYS A 112 4.99 -17.06 1.35
CA LYS A 112 5.53 -16.02 2.24
C LYS A 112 5.23 -14.60 1.73
N ASN A 113 5.47 -14.33 0.45
CA ASN A 113 5.21 -13.02 -0.16
C ASN A 113 3.72 -12.69 -0.11
N ARG A 114 2.90 -13.71 -0.34
CA ARG A 114 1.46 -13.64 -0.28
C ARG A 114 0.93 -13.31 1.12
N THR A 115 1.39 -13.99 2.16
CA THR A 115 1.01 -13.64 3.55
C THR A 115 1.36 -12.19 3.86
N GLN A 116 2.55 -11.73 3.44
CA GLN A 116 2.94 -10.34 3.60
C GLN A 116 2.04 -9.39 2.81
N PHE A 117 1.68 -9.74 1.56
CA PHE A 117 0.75 -8.98 0.73
C PHE A 117 -0.61 -8.83 1.43
N MET A 118 -1.18 -9.93 1.92
CA MET A 118 -2.46 -9.97 2.61
C MET A 118 -2.46 -9.12 3.88
N MET A 119 -1.41 -9.24 4.71
CA MET A 119 -1.26 -8.43 5.92
C MET A 119 -1.20 -6.93 5.61
N GLN A 120 -0.46 -6.54 4.58
CA GLN A 120 -0.29 -5.12 4.23
C GLN A 120 -1.54 -4.51 3.60
N VAL A 121 -2.29 -5.27 2.79
CA VAL A 121 -3.54 -4.82 2.15
C VAL A 121 -4.71 -4.76 3.14
N SER A 122 -4.80 -5.71 4.08
CA SER A 122 -5.91 -5.80 5.03
C SER A 122 -5.94 -4.67 6.08
N ASN A 123 -4.80 -4.08 6.39
CA ASN A 123 -4.66 -3.18 7.53
C ASN A 123 -5.30 -1.78 7.28
N LYS A 124 -6.59 -1.60 7.62
CA LYS A 124 -7.33 -0.33 7.48
C LYS A 124 -6.99 0.67 8.60
N VAL A 125 -5.88 1.40 8.50
CA VAL A 125 -5.44 2.33 9.58
C VAL A 125 -5.76 3.81 9.31
N TYR A 126 -6.26 4.15 8.12
CA TYR A 126 -6.22 5.53 7.62
C TYR A 126 -7.19 6.55 8.25
N SER A 127 -8.25 6.12 8.94
CA SER A 127 -9.26 7.08 9.41
C SER A 127 -8.83 7.84 10.68
N ASN A 128 -8.02 7.23 11.53
CA ASN A 128 -7.77 7.79 12.87
C ASN A 128 -6.63 8.81 12.88
N GLU A 129 -5.66 8.67 11.98
CA GLU A 129 -4.49 9.56 11.91
C GLU A 129 -4.88 11.01 11.58
N TRP A 130 -5.82 11.22 10.66
CA TRP A 130 -6.31 12.56 10.31
C TRP A 130 -7.07 13.24 11.43
N MET A 131 -7.84 12.48 12.21
CA MET A 131 -8.51 13.02 13.40
C MET A 131 -7.48 13.50 14.43
N ILE A 132 -6.42 12.73 14.66
CA ILE A 132 -5.33 13.11 15.58
C ILE A 132 -4.62 14.37 15.05
N ILE A 133 -4.28 14.42 13.77
CA ILE A 133 -3.61 15.59 13.15
C ILE A 133 -4.48 16.86 13.30
N LEU A 134 -5.78 16.77 12.99
CA LEU A 134 -6.71 17.91 13.09
C LEU A 134 -6.93 18.34 14.54
N MET A 135 -7.03 17.39 15.47
CA MET A 135 -7.15 17.67 16.90
C MET A 135 -5.91 18.41 17.42
N LEU A 136 -4.71 17.90 17.13
CA LEU A 136 -3.45 18.54 17.52
C LEU A 136 -3.30 19.92 16.90
N PHE A 137 -3.62 20.07 15.62
CA PHE A 137 -3.62 21.38 14.95
C PHE A 137 -4.57 22.38 15.63
N SER A 138 -5.79 21.95 15.96
CA SER A 138 -6.80 22.80 16.60
C SER A 138 -6.35 23.27 17.99
N ILE A 139 -5.79 22.36 18.79
CA ILE A 139 -5.22 22.69 20.11
C ILE A 139 -4.09 23.73 19.96
N THR A 140 -3.22 23.54 18.97
CA THR A 140 -2.06 24.43 18.73
C THR A 140 -2.47 25.82 18.31
N VAL A 141 -3.40 25.92 17.34
CA VAL A 141 -3.96 27.20 16.91
C VAL A 141 -4.71 27.84 18.07
N GLY A 142 -5.45 27.08 18.87
CA GLY A 142 -6.11 27.56 20.08
C GLY A 142 -5.15 28.22 21.06
N PHE A 143 -4.01 27.60 21.36
CA PHE A 143 -2.98 28.19 22.22
C PHE A 143 -2.39 29.48 21.64
N VAL A 144 -2.12 29.52 20.33
CA VAL A 144 -1.61 30.72 19.66
C VAL A 144 -2.63 31.86 19.73
N LEU A 145 -3.92 31.55 19.56
CA LEU A 145 -5.01 32.52 19.62
C LEU A 145 -5.21 33.05 21.04
N MET A 146 -5.08 32.21 22.07
CA MET A 146 -5.21 32.60 23.48
C MET A 146 -4.05 33.43 24.03
N LEU A 147 -2.95 33.59 23.29
CA LEU A 147 -1.90 34.54 23.67
C LEU A 147 -2.47 35.96 23.69
N ASP A 148 -2.56 36.51 24.90
CA ASP A 148 -2.93 37.89 25.13
C ASP A 148 -1.74 38.80 24.83
N ILE A 149 -1.85 39.55 23.73
CA ILE A 149 -0.78 40.42 23.23
C ILE A 149 -1.24 41.85 23.44
N LYS A 150 -0.88 42.43 24.58
CA LYS A 150 -1.19 43.83 24.88
C LYS A 150 -0.20 44.76 24.19
N GLY A 151 -0.71 45.61 23.30
CA GLY A 151 -0.09 46.87 22.86
C GLY A 151 1.15 46.79 21.95
N SER A 152 1.77 45.62 21.74
CA SER A 152 2.95 45.50 20.88
C SER A 152 2.61 44.98 19.49
N ILE A 153 2.65 45.87 18.49
CA ILE A 153 2.45 45.57 17.06
C ILE A 153 3.39 44.44 16.59
N LEU A 154 4.62 44.42 17.07
CA LEU A 154 5.61 43.41 16.73
C LEU A 154 5.18 42.00 17.18
N LEU A 155 4.60 41.88 18.37
CA LEU A 155 4.08 40.60 18.87
C LEU A 155 2.82 40.17 18.11
N VAL A 156 1.95 41.11 17.71
CA VAL A 156 0.79 40.83 16.84
C VAL A 156 1.25 40.28 15.49
N PHE A 157 2.29 40.85 14.90
CA PHE A 157 2.87 40.37 13.64
C PHE A 157 3.48 38.96 13.79
N ILE A 158 4.19 38.70 14.89
CA ILE A 158 4.72 37.36 15.19
C ILE A 158 3.59 36.33 15.35
N LYS A 159 2.49 36.68 16.03
CA LYS A 159 1.31 35.82 16.15
C LYS A 159 0.68 35.51 14.79
N ALA A 160 0.54 36.51 13.92
CA ALA A 160 0.04 36.32 12.55
C ALA A 160 0.95 35.39 11.73
N LEU A 161 2.28 35.57 11.83
CA LEU A 161 3.27 34.69 11.18
C LEU A 161 3.18 33.25 11.69
N LEU A 162 3.00 33.04 13.00
CA LEU A 162 2.86 31.71 13.59
C LEU A 162 1.59 31.00 13.11
N CYS A 163 0.44 31.68 13.10
CA CYS A 163 -0.81 31.13 12.54
C CYS A 163 -0.67 30.79 11.05
N THR A 164 -0.03 31.66 10.28
CA THR A 164 0.19 31.45 8.83
C THR A 164 1.11 30.26 8.59
N GLY A 165 2.22 30.17 9.34
CA GLY A 165 3.17 29.05 9.25
C GLY A 165 2.53 27.71 9.62
N LEU A 166 1.72 27.67 10.68
CA LEU A 166 0.94 26.50 11.08
C LEU A 166 -0.03 26.06 9.98
N THR A 167 -0.78 27.01 9.41
CA THR A 167 -1.74 26.72 8.34
C THR A 167 -1.04 26.23 7.09
N MET A 168 0.09 26.84 6.71
CA MET A 168 0.91 26.40 5.58
C MET A 168 1.43 24.97 5.81
N LEU A 169 1.82 24.62 7.03
CA LEU A 169 2.27 23.28 7.39
C LEU A 169 1.14 22.26 7.17
N LEU A 170 -0.09 22.57 7.62
CA LEU A 170 -1.26 21.73 7.37
C LEU A 170 -1.53 21.54 5.86
N VAL A 171 -1.42 22.61 5.07
CA VAL A 171 -1.56 22.53 3.60
C VAL A 171 -0.49 21.63 2.98
N ILE A 172 0.76 21.71 3.45
CA ILE A 172 1.86 20.84 2.98
C ILE A 172 1.55 19.37 3.32
N ILE A 173 1.06 19.07 4.52
CA ILE A 173 0.67 17.71 4.93
C ILE A 173 -0.45 17.17 4.03
N VAL A 174 -1.49 17.97 3.78
CA VAL A 174 -2.59 17.60 2.87
C VAL A 174 -2.06 17.30 1.47
N LYS A 175 -1.17 18.15 0.95
CA LYS A 175 -0.54 17.93 -0.35
C LYS A 175 0.31 16.65 -0.38
N LEU A 176 1.12 16.41 0.65
CA LEU A 176 1.92 15.19 0.78
C LEU A 176 1.02 13.95 0.84
N SER A 177 -0.02 13.96 1.65
CA SER A 177 -0.97 12.85 1.74
C SER A 177 -1.69 12.61 0.40
N THR A 178 -2.02 13.67 -0.34
CA THR A 178 -2.60 13.55 -1.68
C THR A 178 -1.63 12.89 -2.67
N LEU A 179 -0.33 13.24 -2.62
CA LEU A 179 0.70 12.59 -3.44
C LEU A 179 0.90 11.12 -3.05
N THR A 180 0.87 10.85 -1.75
CA THR A 180 0.92 9.50 -1.17
C THR A 180 -0.29 8.67 -1.63
N HIS A 181 -1.49 9.26 -1.70
CA HIS A 181 -2.69 8.61 -2.25
C HIS A 181 -2.57 8.35 -3.76
N LYS A 182 -2.00 9.28 -4.53
CA LYS A 182 -1.70 9.06 -5.96
C LYS A 182 -0.74 7.89 -6.15
N LYS A 183 0.38 7.85 -5.40
CA LYS A 183 1.30 6.71 -5.40
C LYS A 183 0.61 5.41 -5.00
N ALA A 184 -0.30 5.44 -4.02
CA ALA A 184 -1.07 4.28 -3.60
C ALA A 184 -1.98 3.72 -4.71
N LYS A 185 -2.42 4.55 -5.66
CA LYS A 185 -3.17 4.09 -6.84
C LYS A 185 -2.27 3.34 -7.82
N GLU A 186 -1.02 3.76 -7.97
CA GLU A 186 -0.03 3.15 -8.88
C GLU A 186 0.53 1.81 -8.36
N ILE A 187 0.35 1.50 -7.08
CA ILE A 187 0.77 0.22 -6.48
C ILE A 187 0.23 -0.99 -7.27
N TRP A 188 -0.97 -0.87 -7.84
CA TRP A 188 -1.64 -1.96 -8.56
C TRP A 188 -1.19 -2.09 -10.02
N ASN A 189 -0.35 -1.19 -10.51
CA ASN A 189 0.12 -1.20 -11.90
C ASN A 189 0.78 -2.54 -12.32
N PRO A 190 1.60 -3.21 -11.48
CA PRO A 190 2.19 -4.50 -11.86
C PRO A 190 1.13 -5.57 -12.16
N PHE A 191 0.09 -5.69 -11.32
CA PHE A 191 -1.02 -6.63 -11.55
C PHE A 191 -1.84 -6.25 -12.78
N ARG A 192 -2.10 -4.95 -12.95
CA ARG A 192 -2.81 -4.45 -14.13
C ARG A 192 -2.06 -4.79 -15.42
N LYS A 193 -0.75 -4.56 -15.47
CA LYS A 193 0.11 -4.89 -16.62
C LYS A 193 0.15 -6.39 -16.89
N LEU A 194 0.22 -7.23 -15.86
CA LEU A 194 0.17 -8.69 -16.04
C LEU A 194 -1.14 -9.15 -16.66
N SER A 195 -2.27 -8.60 -16.18
CA SER A 195 -3.58 -8.90 -16.75
C SER A 195 -3.73 -8.37 -18.18
N GLU A 196 -3.36 -7.12 -18.45
CA GLU A 196 -3.47 -6.49 -19.77
C GLU A 196 -2.59 -7.18 -20.82
N THR A 197 -1.41 -7.64 -20.42
CA THR A 197 -0.48 -8.32 -21.32
C THR A 197 -0.71 -9.84 -21.36
N ASN A 198 -1.77 -10.39 -20.74
CA ASN A 198 -1.99 -11.83 -20.63
C ASN A 198 -0.72 -12.59 -20.15
N PHE A 199 -0.01 -12.03 -19.18
CA PHE A 199 1.24 -12.58 -18.63
C PHE A 199 2.40 -12.69 -19.63
N TYR A 200 2.38 -11.93 -20.74
CA TYR A 200 3.48 -11.89 -21.71
C TYR A 200 4.59 -10.91 -21.32
N ARG A 201 4.30 -9.84 -20.56
CA ARG A 201 5.27 -8.81 -20.17
C ARG A 201 4.97 -8.25 -18.78
N MET A 202 5.99 -7.73 -18.11
CA MET A 202 5.87 -7.13 -16.78
C MET A 202 6.41 -5.68 -16.69
N ASP A 203 7.09 -5.19 -17.74
CA ASP A 203 7.76 -3.89 -17.77
C ASP A 203 6.82 -2.68 -17.85
#